data_AF-A0A1S0YNB4-F1
#
_entry.id   AF-A0A1S0YNB4-F1
#
_cell.length_a   1.000
_cell.length_b   1.000
_cell.length_c   1.000
_cell.angle_alpha   90.00
_cell.angle_beta   90.00
_cell.angle_gamma   90.00
#
_symmetry.space_group_name_H-M   'P 1'
#
loop_
_entity.id
_entity.type
_entity.pdbx_description
1 polymer ?
#
loop_
_entity_poly.entity_id
_entity_poly.type
_entity_poly.pdbx_seq_one_letter_code
_entity_poly.pdbx_strand_id
1 'polypeptide(L)'
;MFVLTGALKKYREAKDPKYSFRHHTMLVHEGVDTAIHQDAAQMLRELWRERGYNLGRPIPEMKALFETDLLPVMREERYNPGYPYPKRYEELLPYINEAFAEMMVGVTDSSGPVMQVDTEGNDSPNFEAGKVWKVLVGGAKLSRGYTVEGLTVSYFRRRAGSADTLMQTGRWFGFRKGYQDLVRLYAPADLVEMFEAAMHDEEVFRDNIKAFSELDDGNAPRLTPMKLAPLVRQSLPFLKPTSSSKMFNAYIMKQAAAPHPVEFNSIPVREQKEALRQNFENVAIPMLKTMSSPSVSAAFYRKEGMWKDEVTHRHGVKDYYCGTMPAQQFIQILDAMNWNESINYKQNIVQPLIEYLRGLLGRGRHADPSRSDLLEVGILLPKNKKRGNTPETVSIPGVPFDVPLVVRKRREDRNDITGTDRKDTYVLESIASGNPISVHRQPEIEAMAKAGIHVNADYTPDAEPFDVTGEEAHKRAAVLLTLFDDRDPADVKLAKKLGTYTKPDWSKGEIGVAIAVGSPHAAIKGSEGFLEWGVHLAAPEGEEESPIVDVSAVDGVE
;
A
#
# COMPACT_ATOMS: atom_id res chain seq x y z
N MET A 1 -21.07 -15.43 -14.72
CA MET A 1 -20.34 -15.68 -13.46
C MET A 1 -21.25 -16.10 -12.29
N PHE A 2 -22.33 -15.35 -11.98
CA PHE A 2 -23.23 -15.67 -10.87
C PHE A 2 -23.81 -17.10 -10.92
N VAL A 3 -24.29 -17.55 -12.08
CA VAL A 3 -24.80 -18.92 -12.26
C VAL A 3 -23.71 -19.97 -12.05
N LEU A 4 -22.51 -19.77 -12.62
CA LEU A 4 -21.38 -20.70 -12.48
C LEU A 4 -20.95 -20.89 -11.04
N THR A 5 -20.85 -19.80 -10.28
CA THR A 5 -20.43 -19.84 -8.87
C THR A 5 -21.50 -20.50 -7.99
N GLY A 6 -22.78 -20.37 -8.34
CA GLY A 6 -23.87 -21.12 -7.71
C GLY A 6 -23.79 -22.62 -8.01
N ALA A 7 -23.52 -22.99 -9.27
CA ALA A 7 -23.32 -24.37 -9.68
C ALA A 7 -22.11 -25.02 -8.99
N LEU A 8 -21.03 -24.26 -8.78
CA LEU A 8 -19.84 -24.72 -8.05
C LEU A 8 -20.12 -24.96 -6.56
N LYS A 9 -20.96 -24.13 -5.93
CA LYS A 9 -21.44 -24.39 -4.57
C LYS A 9 -22.24 -25.70 -4.51
N LYS A 10 -23.16 -25.93 -5.46
CA LYS A 10 -23.91 -27.20 -5.56
C LYS A 10 -23.03 -28.41 -5.81
N TYR A 11 -22.05 -28.28 -6.70
CA TYR A 11 -21.03 -29.30 -6.93
C TYR A 11 -20.31 -29.67 -5.63
N ARG A 12 -19.92 -28.67 -4.82
CA ARG A 12 -19.25 -28.91 -3.53
C ARG A 12 -20.15 -29.61 -2.53
N GLU A 13 -21.40 -29.17 -2.37
CA GLU A 13 -22.39 -29.82 -1.50
C GLU A 13 -22.56 -31.31 -1.87
N ALA A 14 -22.57 -31.62 -3.17
CA ALA A 14 -22.71 -32.99 -3.65
C ALA A 14 -21.44 -33.85 -3.50
N LYS A 15 -20.25 -33.25 -3.55
CA LYS A 15 -18.98 -33.99 -3.43
C LYS A 15 -18.53 -34.21 -2.00
N ASP A 16 -18.88 -33.31 -1.11
CA ASP A 16 -18.49 -33.39 0.28
C ASP A 16 -19.59 -32.79 1.16
N PRO A 17 -20.36 -33.62 1.90
CA PRO A 17 -21.48 -33.19 2.73
C PRO A 17 -21.10 -32.20 3.83
N LYS A 18 -19.81 -32.02 4.13
CA LYS A 18 -19.36 -31.01 5.10
C LYS A 18 -19.59 -29.57 4.61
N TYR A 19 -19.76 -29.37 3.30
CA TYR A 19 -20.08 -28.06 2.74
C TYR A 19 -21.60 -27.89 2.62
N SER A 20 -22.10 -26.78 3.15
CA SER A 20 -23.48 -26.33 2.94
C SER A 20 -23.48 -24.82 2.76
N PHE A 21 -24.08 -24.35 1.68
CA PHE A 21 -24.13 -22.93 1.32
C PHE A 21 -25.57 -22.43 1.37
N ARG A 22 -25.96 -21.89 2.52
CA ARG A 22 -27.29 -21.31 2.74
C ARG A 22 -27.61 -20.16 1.77
N HIS A 23 -26.60 -19.35 1.42
CA HIS A 23 -26.78 -18.14 0.62
C HIS A 23 -25.87 -18.11 -0.60
N HIS A 24 -26.39 -17.52 -1.67
CA HIS A 24 -25.68 -17.27 -2.92
C HIS A 24 -26.14 -15.96 -3.54
N THR A 25 -25.38 -14.89 -3.30
CA THR A 25 -25.80 -13.55 -3.69
C THR A 25 -24.83 -12.89 -4.65
N MET A 26 -25.39 -12.04 -5.50
CA MET A 26 -24.65 -11.06 -6.29
C MET A 26 -25.11 -9.68 -5.87
N LEU A 27 -24.19 -8.73 -5.73
CA LEU A 27 -24.52 -7.33 -5.49
C LEU A 27 -24.25 -6.52 -6.77
N VAL A 28 -25.19 -5.66 -7.14
CA VAL A 28 -25.05 -4.67 -8.21
C VAL A 28 -25.32 -3.31 -7.62
N HIS A 29 -24.27 -2.49 -7.54
CA HIS A 29 -24.33 -1.15 -6.98
C HIS A 29 -23.66 -0.16 -7.95
N GLU A 30 -24.50 0.64 -8.60
CA GLU A 30 -24.06 1.63 -9.57
C GLU A 30 -24.05 3.06 -9.02
N GLY A 31 -24.98 3.41 -8.12
CA GLY A 31 -25.12 4.76 -7.59
C GLY A 31 -25.95 4.82 -6.31
N VAL A 32 -26.34 6.01 -5.89
CA VAL A 32 -27.25 6.21 -4.74
C VAL A 32 -28.69 6.47 -5.16
N ASP A 33 -28.91 6.75 -6.45
CA ASP A 33 -30.20 7.06 -7.03
C ASP A 33 -31.00 5.80 -7.33
N THR A 34 -32.26 5.78 -6.90
CA THR A 34 -33.21 4.69 -7.14
C THR A 34 -33.49 4.49 -8.62
N ALA A 35 -33.46 5.55 -9.45
CA ALA A 35 -33.67 5.43 -10.89
C ALA A 35 -32.58 4.57 -11.56
N ILE A 36 -31.32 4.76 -11.16
CA ILE A 36 -30.18 3.96 -11.65
C ILE A 36 -30.36 2.48 -11.28
N HIS A 37 -30.88 2.21 -10.07
CA HIS A 37 -31.14 0.83 -9.64
C HIS A 37 -32.30 0.18 -10.40
N GLN A 38 -33.34 0.94 -10.75
CA GLN A 38 -34.44 0.46 -11.59
C GLN A 38 -33.94 0.06 -12.98
N ASP A 39 -33.16 0.91 -13.63
CA ASP A 39 -32.58 0.65 -14.95
C ASP A 39 -31.68 -0.60 -14.93
N ALA A 40 -30.78 -0.69 -13.94
CA ALA A 40 -29.90 -1.84 -13.77
C ALA A 40 -30.69 -3.14 -13.52
N ALA A 41 -31.73 -3.08 -12.68
CA ALA A 41 -32.59 -4.24 -12.41
C ALA A 41 -33.35 -4.68 -13.67
N GLN A 42 -33.90 -3.75 -14.45
CA GLN A 42 -34.57 -4.05 -15.71
C GLN A 42 -33.61 -4.73 -16.71
N MET A 43 -32.41 -4.17 -16.90
CA MET A 43 -31.41 -4.72 -17.79
C MET A 43 -31.01 -6.16 -17.39
N LEU A 44 -30.84 -6.41 -16.09
CA LEU A 44 -30.51 -7.74 -15.57
C LEU A 44 -31.66 -8.74 -15.75
N ARG A 45 -32.91 -8.30 -15.61
CA ARG A 45 -34.11 -9.13 -15.85
C ARG A 45 -34.20 -9.53 -17.32
N GLU A 46 -33.99 -8.59 -18.23
CA GLU A 46 -33.97 -8.83 -19.67
C GLU A 46 -32.85 -9.81 -20.05
N LEU A 47 -31.63 -9.56 -19.55
CA LEU A 47 -30.49 -10.44 -19.77
C LEU A 47 -30.74 -11.86 -19.23
N TRP A 48 -31.33 -11.99 -18.04
CA TRP A 48 -31.65 -13.30 -17.46
C TRP A 48 -32.62 -14.08 -18.35
N ARG A 49 -33.67 -13.42 -18.85
CA ARG A 49 -34.69 -14.02 -19.72
C ARG A 49 -34.09 -14.48 -21.05
N GLU A 50 -33.29 -13.65 -21.70
CA GLU A 50 -32.70 -13.96 -23.01
C GLU A 50 -31.70 -15.12 -22.94
N ARG A 51 -30.97 -15.25 -21.83
CA ARG A 51 -29.89 -16.24 -21.71
C ARG A 51 -30.40 -17.67 -21.52
N GLY A 52 -31.60 -17.87 -20.97
CA GLY A 52 -32.22 -19.21 -20.86
C GLY A 52 -31.35 -20.24 -20.13
N TYR A 53 -30.88 -19.90 -18.93
CA TYR A 53 -29.92 -20.73 -18.16
C TYR A 53 -30.42 -22.13 -17.77
N ASN A 54 -31.72 -22.39 -17.85
CA ASN A 54 -32.38 -23.64 -17.49
C ASN A 54 -32.46 -24.67 -18.64
N LEU A 55 -31.91 -24.36 -19.82
CA LEU A 55 -32.05 -25.22 -21.00
C LEU A 55 -31.16 -26.46 -21.00
N GLY A 56 -30.39 -26.70 -19.92
CA GLY A 56 -29.56 -27.90 -19.75
C GLY A 56 -28.45 -28.11 -20.79
N ARG A 57 -28.21 -27.12 -21.65
CA ARG A 57 -27.20 -27.16 -22.72
C ARG A 57 -25.94 -26.38 -22.33
N PRO A 58 -24.76 -26.76 -22.84
CA PRO A 58 -23.56 -25.95 -22.69
C PRO A 58 -23.76 -24.55 -23.27
N ILE A 59 -23.45 -23.51 -22.48
CA ILE A 59 -23.44 -22.11 -22.92
C ILE A 59 -21.97 -21.74 -23.17
N PRO A 60 -21.57 -21.43 -24.42
CA PRO A 60 -20.17 -21.21 -24.79
C PRO A 60 -19.45 -20.18 -23.90
N GLU A 61 -20.10 -19.07 -23.57
CA GLU A 61 -19.52 -18.02 -22.74
C GLU A 61 -19.34 -18.44 -21.29
N MET A 62 -20.23 -19.31 -20.76
CA MET A 62 -20.07 -19.89 -19.43
C MET A 62 -18.92 -20.90 -19.40
N LYS A 63 -18.76 -21.69 -20.46
CA LYS A 63 -17.61 -22.59 -20.61
C LYS A 63 -16.30 -21.80 -20.67
N ALA A 64 -16.24 -20.75 -21.48
CA ALA A 64 -15.08 -19.88 -21.56
C ALA A 64 -14.74 -19.27 -20.20
N LEU A 65 -15.72 -18.65 -19.51
CA LEU A 65 -15.51 -18.10 -18.16
C LEU A 65 -15.05 -19.15 -17.15
N PHE A 66 -15.57 -20.38 -17.23
CA PHE A 66 -15.10 -21.46 -16.36
C PHE A 66 -13.63 -21.79 -16.62
N GLU A 67 -13.24 -21.95 -17.88
CA GLU A 67 -11.89 -22.41 -18.26
C GLU A 67 -10.82 -21.33 -18.11
N THR A 68 -11.16 -20.07 -18.38
CA THR A 68 -10.19 -18.96 -18.38
C THR A 68 -10.11 -18.19 -17.08
N ASP A 69 -11.16 -18.21 -16.24
CA ASP A 69 -11.21 -17.45 -14.98
C ASP A 69 -11.32 -18.36 -13.75
N LEU A 70 -12.36 -19.19 -13.65
CA LEU A 70 -12.60 -20.00 -12.45
C LEU A 70 -11.57 -21.11 -12.26
N LEU A 71 -11.35 -21.93 -13.28
CA LEU A 71 -10.51 -23.13 -13.20
C LEU A 71 -9.05 -22.81 -12.85
N PRO A 72 -8.39 -21.77 -13.41
CA PRO A 72 -7.05 -21.39 -13.00
C PRO A 72 -7.00 -21.01 -11.51
N VAL A 73 -7.95 -20.19 -11.03
CA VAL A 73 -8.00 -19.76 -9.62
C VAL A 73 -8.23 -20.94 -8.67
N MET A 74 -9.11 -21.89 -9.04
CA MET A 74 -9.38 -23.08 -8.22
C MET A 74 -8.22 -24.09 -8.19
N ARG A 75 -7.28 -24.02 -9.14
CA ARG A 75 -6.06 -24.86 -9.16
C ARG A 75 -4.96 -24.32 -8.24
N GLU A 76 -5.00 -23.03 -7.94
CA GLU A 76 -4.02 -22.38 -7.08
C GLU A 76 -4.35 -22.66 -5.60
N GLU A 77 -3.48 -23.39 -4.92
CA GLU A 77 -3.65 -23.79 -3.52
C GLU A 77 -3.88 -22.59 -2.58
N ARG A 78 -3.29 -21.44 -2.90
CA ARG A 78 -3.48 -20.19 -2.15
C ARG A 78 -4.95 -19.76 -2.09
N TYR A 79 -5.71 -19.96 -3.17
CA TYR A 79 -7.11 -19.53 -3.26
C TYR A 79 -8.07 -20.68 -2.95
N ASN A 80 -7.65 -21.91 -3.25
CA ASN A 80 -8.41 -23.11 -2.99
C ASN A 80 -7.61 -24.11 -2.12
N PRO A 81 -7.68 -24.02 -0.78
CA PRO A 81 -7.00 -24.92 0.14
C PRO A 81 -7.72 -26.27 0.28
N GLY A 82 -8.00 -26.94 -0.85
CA GLY A 82 -8.58 -28.28 -0.89
C GLY A 82 -10.11 -28.36 -1.01
N TYR A 83 -10.79 -27.31 -1.46
CA TYR A 83 -12.21 -27.40 -1.82
C TYR A 83 -12.41 -28.23 -3.09
N PRO A 84 -13.40 -29.14 -3.15
CA PRO A 84 -13.74 -29.87 -4.37
C PRO A 84 -14.09 -28.91 -5.51
N TYR A 85 -13.57 -29.20 -6.70
CA TYR A 85 -13.92 -28.49 -7.93
C TYR A 85 -13.87 -29.43 -9.14
N PRO A 86 -14.71 -29.18 -10.15
CA PRO A 86 -14.74 -29.96 -11.39
C PRO A 86 -13.49 -29.70 -12.24
N LYS A 87 -13.00 -30.72 -12.94
CA LYS A 87 -11.84 -30.56 -13.83
C LYS A 87 -12.21 -30.02 -15.20
N ARG A 88 -13.48 -30.22 -15.61
CA ARG A 88 -14.03 -29.80 -16.89
C ARG A 88 -15.41 -29.15 -16.71
N TYR A 89 -15.76 -28.24 -17.63
CA TYR A 89 -17.04 -27.54 -17.58
C TYR A 89 -18.25 -28.48 -17.63
N GLU A 90 -18.15 -29.59 -18.37
CA GLU A 90 -19.23 -30.55 -18.54
C GLU A 90 -19.65 -31.22 -17.22
N GLU A 91 -18.74 -31.31 -16.24
CA GLU A 91 -19.05 -31.84 -14.91
C GLU A 91 -19.96 -30.91 -14.08
N LEU A 92 -20.11 -29.64 -14.48
CA LEU A 92 -21.01 -28.67 -13.84
C LEU A 92 -22.44 -28.73 -14.37
N LEU A 93 -22.70 -29.34 -15.53
CA LEU A 93 -24.00 -29.28 -16.19
C LEU A 93 -25.18 -29.71 -15.28
N PRO A 94 -25.10 -30.80 -14.50
CA PRO A 94 -26.18 -31.17 -13.58
C PRO A 94 -26.44 -30.09 -12.52
N TYR A 95 -25.36 -29.51 -11.99
CA TYR A 95 -25.39 -28.55 -10.89
C TYR A 95 -25.81 -27.14 -11.33
N ILE A 96 -25.71 -26.81 -12.62
CA ILE A 96 -26.24 -25.56 -13.17
C ILE A 96 -27.76 -25.52 -13.02
N ASN A 97 -28.44 -26.63 -13.32
CA ASN A 97 -29.89 -26.73 -13.17
C ASN A 97 -30.32 -26.69 -11.70
N GLU A 98 -29.58 -27.36 -10.81
CA GLU A 98 -29.83 -27.29 -9.37
C GLU A 98 -29.67 -25.87 -8.82
N ALA A 99 -28.59 -25.19 -9.21
CA ALA A 99 -28.34 -23.81 -8.81
C ALA A 99 -29.41 -22.86 -9.37
N PHE A 100 -29.84 -23.06 -10.62
CA PHE A 100 -30.92 -22.29 -11.23
C PHE A 100 -32.24 -22.48 -10.47
N ALA A 101 -32.60 -23.72 -10.13
CA ALA A 101 -33.81 -24.02 -9.37
C ALA A 101 -33.83 -23.29 -8.02
N GLU A 102 -32.70 -23.28 -7.30
CA GLU A 102 -32.55 -22.57 -6.04
C GLU A 102 -32.66 -21.04 -6.20
N MET A 103 -32.08 -20.47 -7.27
CA MET A 103 -32.20 -19.04 -7.59
C MET A 103 -33.65 -18.61 -7.87
N MET A 104 -34.43 -19.51 -8.46
CA MET A 104 -35.83 -19.26 -8.85
C MET A 104 -36.84 -19.52 -7.73
N VAL A 105 -36.41 -20.02 -6.55
CA VAL A 105 -37.31 -20.16 -5.40
C VAL A 105 -37.94 -18.82 -5.05
N GLY A 106 -39.27 -18.79 -4.94
CA GLY A 106 -40.06 -17.60 -4.63
C GLY A 106 -40.17 -16.57 -5.74
N VAL A 107 -39.71 -16.86 -6.97
CA VAL A 107 -39.90 -16.00 -8.15
C VAL A 107 -41.22 -16.39 -8.81
N THR A 108 -42.21 -15.51 -8.79
CA THR A 108 -43.56 -15.77 -9.33
C THR A 108 -43.83 -15.09 -10.66
N ASP A 109 -42.91 -14.24 -11.13
CA ASP A 109 -43.02 -13.45 -12.35
C ASP A 109 -41.81 -13.65 -13.27
N SER A 110 -41.71 -12.84 -14.31
CA SER A 110 -40.60 -12.85 -15.26
C SER A 110 -39.35 -12.10 -14.78
N SER A 111 -39.26 -11.73 -13.49
CA SER A 111 -38.15 -10.96 -12.93
C SER A 111 -36.87 -11.78 -12.68
N GLY A 112 -36.95 -13.11 -12.75
CA GLY A 112 -35.81 -13.96 -12.42
C GLY A 112 -35.34 -13.77 -10.96
N PRO A 113 -34.08 -14.07 -10.62
CA PRO A 113 -33.58 -13.93 -9.26
C PRO A 113 -33.22 -12.49 -8.88
N VAL A 114 -33.66 -11.47 -9.63
CA VAL A 114 -33.26 -10.06 -9.45
C VAL A 114 -34.18 -9.36 -8.45
N MET A 115 -33.62 -8.96 -7.32
CA MET A 115 -34.29 -8.22 -6.25
C MET A 115 -33.71 -6.82 -6.12
N GLN A 116 -34.55 -5.81 -6.30
CA GLN A 116 -34.17 -4.42 -6.09
C GLN A 116 -34.34 -4.06 -4.61
N VAL A 117 -33.31 -3.47 -4.00
CA VAL A 117 -33.24 -3.18 -2.56
C VAL A 117 -32.98 -1.69 -2.35
N ASP A 118 -34.05 -0.91 -2.37
CA ASP A 118 -34.03 0.55 -2.20
C ASP A 118 -34.70 1.03 -0.92
N THR A 119 -34.47 2.31 -0.59
CA THR A 119 -34.88 2.94 0.67
C THR A 119 -36.40 3.02 0.85
N GLU A 120 -37.17 3.12 -0.24
CA GLU A 120 -38.64 3.32 -0.19
C GLU A 120 -39.47 2.02 -0.31
N GLY A 121 -38.83 0.84 -0.39
CA GLY A 121 -39.50 -0.46 -0.52
C GLY A 121 -39.42 -1.36 0.73
N ASN A 122 -40.40 -2.26 0.89
CA ASN A 122 -40.42 -3.31 1.93
C ASN A 122 -39.56 -4.54 1.59
N ASP A 123 -39.05 -4.65 0.37
CA ASP A 123 -38.29 -5.83 -0.06
C ASP A 123 -36.83 -5.72 0.39
N SER A 124 -36.54 -6.34 1.52
CA SER A 124 -35.17 -6.56 2.00
C SER A 124 -34.94 -8.07 2.19
N PRO A 125 -33.84 -8.63 1.68
CA PRO A 125 -33.64 -10.07 1.68
C PRO A 125 -33.46 -10.60 3.11
N ASN A 126 -34.39 -11.40 3.62
CA ASN A 126 -34.25 -11.95 4.97
C ASN A 126 -33.32 -13.17 4.99
N PHE A 127 -32.05 -12.95 5.36
CA PHE A 127 -31.03 -14.00 5.46
C PHE A 127 -31.30 -14.98 6.62
N GLU A 128 -32.09 -14.59 7.63
CA GLU A 128 -32.44 -15.45 8.77
C GLU A 128 -33.65 -16.35 8.49
N ALA A 129 -34.59 -15.92 7.65
CA ALA A 129 -35.81 -16.69 7.38
C ALA A 129 -35.60 -17.86 6.41
N GLY A 130 -34.61 -17.79 5.51
CA GLY A 130 -34.49 -18.80 4.46
C GLY A 130 -33.21 -18.68 3.64
N LYS A 131 -33.08 -19.55 2.63
CA LYS A 131 -31.99 -19.46 1.64
C LYS A 131 -32.21 -18.21 0.78
N VAL A 132 -31.13 -17.48 0.52
CA VAL A 132 -31.17 -16.28 -0.34
C VAL A 132 -30.23 -16.52 -1.52
N TRP A 133 -30.81 -16.87 -2.66
CA TRP A 133 -30.11 -17.12 -3.92
C TRP A 133 -30.52 -16.06 -4.95
N LYS A 134 -30.09 -14.81 -4.77
CA LYS A 134 -30.62 -13.64 -5.48
C LYS A 134 -29.53 -12.69 -5.96
N VAL A 135 -29.82 -11.96 -7.04
CA VAL A 135 -29.06 -10.78 -7.48
C VAL A 135 -29.70 -9.57 -6.83
N LEU A 136 -28.98 -8.92 -5.93
CA LEU A 136 -29.41 -7.73 -5.21
C LEU A 136 -28.95 -6.49 -5.97
N VAL A 137 -29.89 -5.61 -6.34
CA VAL A 137 -29.61 -4.34 -7.02
C VAL A 137 -29.97 -3.20 -6.08
N GLY A 138 -28.98 -2.42 -5.64
CA GLY A 138 -29.23 -1.34 -4.67
C GLY A 138 -27.98 -0.90 -3.90
N GLY A 139 -28.13 0.10 -3.03
CA GLY A 139 -26.98 0.73 -2.35
C GLY A 139 -27.20 1.24 -0.92
N ALA A 140 -28.14 2.16 -0.70
CA ALA A 140 -28.22 2.89 0.57
C ALA A 140 -28.73 2.04 1.74
N LYS A 141 -29.79 1.25 1.55
CA LYS A 141 -30.38 0.39 2.59
C LYS A 141 -29.48 -0.79 3.00
N LEU A 142 -28.56 -1.18 2.11
CA LEU A 142 -27.57 -2.23 2.34
C LEU A 142 -26.28 -1.74 3.03
N SER A 143 -26.13 -0.41 3.24
CA SER A 143 -24.86 0.22 3.63
C SER A 143 -24.62 0.38 5.14
N ARG A 144 -25.67 0.36 5.98
CA ARG A 144 -25.53 0.50 7.43
C ARG A 144 -26.09 -0.70 8.17
N GLY A 145 -25.23 -1.42 8.89
CA GLY A 145 -25.62 -2.51 9.79
C GLY A 145 -26.10 -3.79 9.10
N TYR A 146 -26.07 -3.86 7.77
CA TYR A 146 -26.57 -4.99 6.99
C TYR A 146 -25.45 -5.82 6.38
N THR A 147 -25.38 -7.12 6.70
CA THR A 147 -24.40 -8.04 6.10
C THR A 147 -25.05 -8.81 4.97
N VAL A 148 -24.61 -8.59 3.74
CA VAL A 148 -25.03 -9.41 2.58
C VAL A 148 -24.29 -10.74 2.63
N GLU A 149 -25.01 -11.81 2.97
CA GLU A 149 -24.42 -13.14 3.09
C GLU A 149 -24.38 -13.90 1.75
N GLY A 150 -23.43 -14.83 1.64
CA GLY A 150 -23.29 -15.67 0.45
C GLY A 150 -22.77 -14.95 -0.78
N LEU A 151 -22.22 -13.75 -0.62
CA LEU A 151 -21.79 -12.88 -1.72
C LEU A 151 -20.62 -13.48 -2.50
N THR A 152 -20.85 -13.81 -3.76
CA THR A 152 -19.81 -14.36 -4.66
C THR A 152 -19.47 -13.43 -5.81
N VAL A 153 -20.38 -12.53 -6.19
CA VAL A 153 -20.15 -11.59 -7.29
C VAL A 153 -20.58 -10.21 -6.86
N SER A 154 -19.70 -9.23 -7.05
CA SER A 154 -20.01 -7.83 -6.77
C SER A 154 -19.69 -7.00 -7.99
N TYR A 155 -20.69 -6.28 -8.48
CA TYR A 155 -20.55 -5.27 -9.52
C TYR A 155 -20.66 -3.90 -8.87
N PHE A 156 -19.57 -3.15 -8.86
CA PHE A 156 -19.42 -1.94 -8.07
C PHE A 156 -18.88 -0.82 -8.96
N ARG A 157 -19.67 0.25 -9.14
CA ARG A 157 -19.26 1.43 -9.93
C ARG A 157 -19.21 2.72 -9.13
N ARG A 158 -19.68 2.69 -7.88
CA ARG A 158 -19.71 3.88 -7.04
C ARG A 158 -18.30 4.25 -6.56
N ARG A 159 -17.82 5.41 -7.01
CA ARG A 159 -16.69 6.06 -6.35
C ARG A 159 -17.16 6.67 -5.04
N ALA A 160 -16.43 6.39 -3.95
CA ALA A 160 -16.59 7.14 -2.71
C ALA A 160 -15.48 8.19 -2.62
N GLY A 161 -15.79 9.34 -2.02
CA GLY A 161 -14.85 10.45 -1.87
C GLY A 161 -13.82 10.25 -0.75
N SER A 162 -13.90 9.16 0.01
CA SER A 162 -13.00 8.90 1.15
C SER A 162 -12.69 7.42 1.35
N ALA A 163 -11.50 7.14 1.88
CA ALA A 163 -10.98 5.81 2.14
C ALA A 163 -11.84 5.06 3.17
N ASP A 164 -12.27 5.71 4.26
CA ASP A 164 -13.15 5.11 5.26
C ASP A 164 -14.47 4.58 4.65
N THR A 165 -15.04 5.32 3.71
CA THR A 165 -16.28 4.95 3.03
C THR A 165 -16.02 3.82 2.05
N LEU A 166 -14.92 3.86 1.29
CA LEU A 166 -14.53 2.73 0.44
C LEU A 166 -14.33 1.47 1.28
N MET A 167 -13.54 1.54 2.34
CA MET A 167 -13.28 0.40 3.22
C MET A 167 -14.55 -0.17 3.85
N GLN A 168 -15.52 0.67 4.22
CA GLN A 168 -16.84 0.21 4.66
C GLN A 168 -17.56 -0.59 3.56
N THR A 169 -17.52 -0.11 2.31
CA THR A 169 -18.07 -0.84 1.16
C THR A 169 -17.28 -2.09 0.78
N GLY A 170 -16.01 -2.21 1.20
CA GLY A 170 -15.19 -3.41 0.99
C GLY A 170 -15.76 -4.68 1.64
N ARG A 171 -16.66 -4.54 2.62
CA ARG A 171 -17.44 -5.66 3.17
C ARG A 171 -18.32 -6.34 2.12
N TRP A 172 -18.65 -5.63 1.05
CA TRP A 172 -19.39 -6.15 -0.11
C TRP A 172 -18.51 -6.88 -1.11
N PHE A 173 -17.30 -7.29 -0.76
CA PHE A 173 -16.48 -8.13 -1.64
C PHE A 173 -16.61 -9.60 -1.33
N GLY A 174 -17.29 -9.98 -0.25
CA GLY A 174 -17.62 -11.37 0.03
C GLY A 174 -16.38 -12.21 0.34
N PHE A 175 -16.03 -12.34 1.62
CA PHE A 175 -14.98 -13.25 2.06
C PHE A 175 -15.52 -14.14 3.17
N ARG A 176 -15.84 -15.39 2.83
CA ARG A 176 -16.31 -16.42 3.77
C ARG A 176 -15.69 -17.76 3.41
N LYS A 177 -15.54 -18.60 4.44
CA LYS A 177 -14.94 -19.92 4.34
C LYS A 177 -15.74 -20.82 3.39
N GLY A 178 -15.06 -21.53 2.51
CA GLY A 178 -15.65 -22.55 1.64
C GLY A 178 -15.94 -22.10 0.20
N TYR A 179 -15.76 -20.81 -0.13
CA TYR A 179 -15.96 -20.30 -1.48
C TYR A 179 -15.10 -19.07 -1.85
N GLN A 180 -13.97 -18.86 -1.18
CA GLN A 180 -13.09 -17.71 -1.43
C GLN A 180 -12.60 -17.64 -2.88
N ASP A 181 -12.32 -18.80 -3.47
CA ASP A 181 -11.95 -18.96 -4.88
C ASP A 181 -13.11 -18.70 -5.86
N LEU A 182 -14.34 -18.55 -5.37
CA LEU A 182 -15.54 -18.23 -6.15
C LEU A 182 -15.85 -16.73 -6.22
N VAL A 183 -15.15 -15.89 -5.47
CA VAL A 183 -15.43 -14.46 -5.34
C VAL A 183 -14.91 -13.64 -6.54
N ARG A 184 -15.74 -12.75 -7.10
CA ARG A 184 -15.36 -11.79 -8.15
C ARG A 184 -15.85 -10.39 -7.83
N LEU A 185 -14.95 -9.42 -7.98
CA LEU A 185 -15.26 -7.99 -7.99
C LEU A 185 -15.14 -7.48 -9.43
N TYR A 186 -16.22 -6.92 -9.94
CA TYR A 186 -16.26 -6.16 -11.19
C TYR A 186 -16.37 -4.69 -10.84
N ALA A 187 -15.29 -3.95 -11.05
CA ALA A 187 -15.23 -2.52 -10.80
C ALA A 187 -14.35 -1.83 -11.86
N PRO A 188 -14.58 -0.53 -12.14
CA PRO A 188 -13.66 0.28 -12.93
C PRO A 188 -12.23 0.23 -12.36
N ALA A 189 -11.22 0.29 -13.22
CA ALA A 189 -9.81 0.15 -12.83
C ALA A 189 -9.38 1.17 -11.76
N ASP A 190 -9.82 2.41 -11.90
CA ASP A 190 -9.62 3.49 -10.94
C ASP A 190 -10.24 3.20 -9.57
N LEU A 191 -11.37 2.50 -9.52
CA LEU A 191 -12.01 2.16 -8.26
C LEU A 191 -11.26 1.03 -7.56
N VAL A 192 -10.79 0.03 -8.33
CA VAL A 192 -9.89 -1.01 -7.82
C VAL A 192 -8.62 -0.38 -7.25
N GLU A 193 -8.04 0.60 -7.95
CA GLU A 193 -6.87 1.37 -7.48
C GLU A 193 -7.15 2.06 -6.14
N MET A 194 -8.30 2.70 -6.00
CA MET A 194 -8.69 3.33 -4.74
C MET A 194 -8.80 2.31 -3.58
N PHE A 195 -9.29 1.10 -3.84
CA PHE A 195 -9.32 0.02 -2.85
C PHE A 195 -7.91 -0.47 -2.49
N GLU A 196 -7.04 -0.67 -3.47
CA GLU A 196 -5.64 -1.09 -3.23
C GLU A 196 -4.88 -0.05 -2.39
N ALA A 197 -5.03 1.23 -2.72
CA ALA A 197 -4.41 2.31 -1.98
C ALA A 197 -4.93 2.40 -0.54
N ALA A 198 -6.26 2.33 -0.35
CA ALA A 198 -6.85 2.34 0.98
C ALA A 198 -6.39 1.13 1.83
N MET A 199 -6.26 -0.06 1.22
CA MET A 199 -5.72 -1.24 1.91
C MET A 199 -4.25 -1.08 2.26
N HIS A 200 -3.44 -0.49 1.37
CA HIS A 200 -2.04 -0.21 1.67
C HIS A 200 -1.88 0.82 2.80
N ASP A 201 -2.67 1.89 2.77
CA ASP A 201 -2.70 2.90 3.81
C ASP A 201 -3.14 2.30 5.16
N GLU A 202 -4.12 1.40 5.16
CA GLU A 202 -4.52 0.66 6.37
C GLU A 202 -3.44 -0.28 6.88
N GLU A 203 -2.76 -1.03 6.00
CA GLU A 203 -1.66 -1.92 6.40
C GLU A 203 -0.55 -1.12 7.09
N VAL A 204 -0.17 0.02 6.49
CA VAL A 204 0.83 0.93 7.06
C VAL A 204 0.34 1.55 8.37
N PHE A 205 -0.91 1.99 8.44
CA PHE A 205 -1.49 2.53 9.67
C PHE A 205 -1.49 1.50 10.80
N ARG A 206 -1.82 0.24 10.49
CA ARG A 206 -1.80 -0.85 11.46
C ARG A 206 -0.40 -1.19 11.92
N ASP A 207 0.58 -1.19 11.00
CA ASP A 207 1.97 -1.39 11.35
C ASP A 207 2.49 -0.25 12.25
N ASN A 208 2.12 1.01 11.95
CA ASN A 208 2.38 2.15 12.83
C ASN A 208 1.77 1.94 14.23
N ILE A 209 0.54 1.42 14.31
CA ILE A 209 -0.13 1.14 15.59
C ILE A 209 0.59 0.05 16.41
N LYS A 210 1.31 -0.89 15.78
CA LYS A 210 2.04 -1.94 16.51
C LYS A 210 3.15 -1.36 17.39
N ALA A 211 3.78 -0.25 17.01
CA ALA A 211 4.80 0.39 17.84
C ALA A 211 4.26 0.84 19.21
N PHE A 212 2.96 1.09 19.33
CA PHE A 212 2.31 1.44 20.60
C PHE A 212 2.01 0.23 21.50
N SER A 213 2.23 -0.99 21.00
CA SER A 213 2.03 -2.23 21.77
C SER A 213 3.29 -2.65 22.55
N GLU A 214 4.43 -2.00 22.30
CA GLU A 214 5.66 -2.30 23.02
C GLU A 214 5.63 -1.75 24.45
N LEU A 215 5.93 -2.61 25.41
CA LEU A 215 6.04 -2.26 26.82
C LEU A 215 7.50 -2.02 27.21
N ASP A 216 7.73 -1.08 28.13
CA ASP A 216 9.00 -0.91 28.81
C ASP A 216 9.20 -1.96 29.92
N ASP A 217 10.37 -1.93 30.55
CA ASP A 217 10.72 -2.87 31.62
C ASP A 217 9.84 -2.71 32.88
N GLY A 218 9.11 -1.59 32.98
CA GLY A 218 8.10 -1.30 33.99
C GLY A 218 6.68 -1.72 33.60
N ASN A 219 6.51 -2.43 32.47
CA ASN A 219 5.22 -2.89 31.95
C ASN A 219 4.27 -1.73 31.54
N ALA A 220 4.82 -0.56 31.23
CA ALA A 220 4.09 0.59 30.69
C ALA A 220 4.33 0.74 29.17
N PRO A 221 3.39 1.31 28.40
CA PRO A 221 3.61 1.51 26.96
C PRO A 221 4.77 2.46 26.70
N ARG A 222 5.78 2.01 25.93
CA ARG A 222 6.94 2.82 25.55
C ARG A 222 6.51 4.09 24.81
N LEU A 223 5.52 3.93 23.94
CA LEU A 223 4.95 4.98 23.11
C LEU A 223 3.42 4.97 23.29
N THR A 224 2.81 6.14 23.48
CA THR A 224 1.35 6.28 23.53
C THR A 224 0.88 7.20 22.40
N PRO A 225 -0.37 7.08 21.92
CA PRO A 225 -0.92 8.01 20.93
C PRO A 225 -0.87 9.49 21.36
N MET A 226 -0.84 9.77 22.67
CA MET A 226 -0.64 11.11 23.21
C MET A 226 0.80 11.62 23.05
N LYS A 227 1.79 10.72 23.04
CA LYS A 227 3.21 11.04 22.81
C LYS A 227 3.54 11.14 21.33
N LEU A 228 2.99 10.24 20.50
CA LEU A 228 3.14 10.24 19.04
C LEU A 228 1.81 9.80 18.43
N ALA A 229 1.10 10.70 17.73
CA ALA A 229 -0.16 10.33 17.10
C ALA A 229 0.08 9.30 15.98
N PRO A 230 -0.76 8.24 15.86
CA PRO A 230 -0.63 7.30 14.76
C PRO A 230 -0.99 8.00 13.44
N LEU A 231 -0.05 7.97 12.50
CA LEU A 231 -0.18 8.67 11.23
C LEU A 231 -1.11 7.92 10.28
N VAL A 232 -2.21 8.56 9.90
CA VAL A 232 -3.08 8.05 8.85
C VAL A 232 -2.48 8.43 7.51
N ARG A 233 -1.94 7.43 6.79
CA ARG A 233 -1.35 7.64 5.48
C ARG A 233 -2.44 7.92 4.45
N GLN A 234 -2.10 8.74 3.47
CA GLN A 234 -2.91 8.98 2.28
C GLN A 234 -2.03 8.75 1.04
N SER A 235 -2.01 7.53 0.51
CA SER A 235 -1.24 7.18 -0.68
C SER A 235 -1.86 7.76 -1.95
N LEU A 236 -3.19 7.84 -2.01
CA LEU A 236 -3.90 8.48 -3.11
C LEU A 236 -4.45 9.84 -2.70
N PRO A 237 -4.19 10.90 -3.44
CA PRO A 237 -4.29 12.23 -2.85
C PRO A 237 -5.66 12.87 -3.04
N PHE A 238 -6.40 12.37 -4.01
CA PHE A 238 -7.83 12.61 -4.15
C PHE A 238 -8.68 11.70 -3.24
N LEU A 239 -8.08 10.67 -2.62
CA LEU A 239 -8.76 9.76 -1.71
C LEU A 239 -8.44 10.11 -0.26
N LYS A 240 -9.20 11.04 0.31
CA LYS A 240 -9.01 11.45 1.71
C LYS A 240 -9.25 10.29 2.66
N PRO A 241 -8.58 10.20 3.82
CA PRO A 241 -8.83 9.15 4.79
C PRO A 241 -10.29 9.06 5.24
N THR A 242 -10.93 10.21 5.44
CA THR A 242 -12.36 10.32 5.79
C THR A 242 -12.98 11.58 5.17
N SER A 243 -14.27 11.81 5.41
CA SER A 243 -14.97 13.00 4.92
C SER A 243 -14.39 14.28 5.54
N SER A 244 -14.30 15.37 4.76
CA SER A 244 -13.76 16.67 5.24
C SER A 244 -14.40 17.15 6.56
N SER A 245 -15.70 16.90 6.76
CA SER A 245 -16.43 17.25 8.00
C SER A 245 -15.95 16.53 9.26
N LYS A 246 -15.23 15.41 9.11
CA LYS A 246 -14.57 14.66 10.21
C LYS A 246 -13.08 14.94 10.29
N MET A 247 -12.54 15.68 9.31
CA MET A 247 -11.15 16.09 9.21
C MET A 247 -10.95 17.54 9.69
N PHE A 248 -11.89 18.08 10.48
CA PHE A 248 -11.86 19.48 10.92
C PHE A 248 -10.61 19.86 11.73
N ASN A 249 -9.94 18.88 12.34
CA ASN A 249 -8.65 19.04 13.02
C ASN A 249 -7.48 18.35 12.30
N ALA A 250 -7.64 17.95 11.02
CA ALA A 250 -6.67 17.09 10.34
C ALA A 250 -5.94 17.84 9.20
N TYR A 251 -4.70 18.24 9.47
CA TYR A 251 -3.64 18.38 8.45
C TYR A 251 -2.27 18.17 9.11
N ILE A 252 -1.27 17.93 8.27
CA ILE A 252 0.06 17.51 8.68
C ILE A 252 0.99 18.74 8.59
N MET A 253 1.32 19.36 9.73
CA MET A 253 2.34 20.42 9.79
C MET A 253 3.74 19.81 9.77
N LYS A 254 3.93 18.72 10.52
CA LYS A 254 5.19 18.01 10.62
C LYS A 254 4.94 16.51 10.66
N GLN A 255 5.64 15.76 9.82
CA GLN A 255 5.52 14.31 9.78
C GLN A 255 6.87 13.64 10.04
N ALA A 256 6.94 12.85 11.12
CA ALA A 256 8.06 11.94 11.33
C ALA A 256 7.90 10.69 10.43
N ALA A 257 9.03 10.17 9.95
CA ALA A 257 9.11 8.92 9.18
C ALA A 257 9.61 7.75 10.06
N ALA A 258 9.17 7.70 11.31
CA ALA A 258 9.47 6.61 12.23
C ALA A 258 8.17 6.16 12.93
N PRO A 259 8.01 4.85 13.20
CA PRO A 259 9.03 3.79 13.17
C PRO A 259 9.37 3.25 11.76
N HIS A 260 8.64 3.65 10.71
CA HIS A 260 8.81 3.14 9.36
C HIS A 260 9.20 4.24 8.35
N PRO A 261 10.19 3.99 7.48
CA PRO A 261 10.58 4.90 6.41
C PRO A 261 9.42 5.30 5.51
N VAL A 262 9.37 6.59 5.16
CA VAL A 262 8.41 7.15 4.21
C VAL A 262 9.00 7.09 2.81
N GLU A 263 8.31 6.42 1.89
CA GLU A 263 8.69 6.36 0.47
C GLU A 263 8.09 7.51 -0.33
N PHE A 264 8.94 8.22 -1.06
CA PHE A 264 8.55 9.29 -1.98
C PHE A 264 8.67 8.83 -3.43
N ASN A 265 7.61 8.17 -3.90
CA ASN A 265 7.58 7.48 -5.19
C ASN A 265 6.95 8.30 -6.34
N SER A 266 6.41 9.50 -6.06
CA SER A 266 5.75 10.33 -7.08
C SER A 266 6.71 11.37 -7.69
N ILE A 267 7.47 10.91 -8.68
CA ILE A 267 8.46 11.70 -9.40
C ILE A 267 7.85 12.32 -10.69
N PRO A 268 8.49 13.35 -11.29
CA PRO A 268 8.04 13.93 -12.56
C PRO A 268 7.69 12.87 -13.62
N VAL A 269 6.70 13.14 -14.48
CA VAL A 269 6.31 12.19 -15.54
C VAL A 269 7.42 12.01 -16.57
N ARG A 270 7.40 10.91 -17.33
CA ARG A 270 8.51 10.51 -18.21
C ARG A 270 8.85 11.57 -19.28
N GLU A 271 7.87 12.36 -19.66
CA GLU A 271 7.93 13.44 -20.65
C GLU A 271 8.66 14.68 -20.11
N GLN A 272 8.70 14.87 -18.79
CA GLN A 272 9.37 15.98 -18.12
C GLN A 272 10.88 15.71 -17.97
N LYS A 273 11.56 15.49 -19.10
CA LYS A 273 12.98 15.12 -19.14
C LYS A 273 13.90 16.11 -18.42
N GLU A 274 13.59 17.40 -18.50
CA GLU A 274 14.37 18.43 -17.81
C GLU A 274 14.25 18.32 -16.28
N ALA A 275 13.05 18.10 -15.75
CA ALA A 275 12.84 17.92 -14.31
C ALA A 275 13.51 16.63 -13.79
N LEU A 276 13.46 15.54 -14.58
CA LEU A 276 14.16 14.29 -14.27
C LEU A 276 15.68 14.45 -14.29
N ARG A 277 16.22 15.17 -15.29
CA ARG A 277 17.65 15.52 -15.38
C ARG A 277 18.08 16.34 -14.16
N GLN A 278 17.31 17.36 -13.80
CA GLN A 278 17.57 18.19 -12.62
C GLN A 278 17.50 17.37 -11.32
N ASN A 279 16.57 16.42 -11.19
CA ASN A 279 16.56 15.53 -10.03
C ASN A 279 17.83 14.69 -9.96
N PHE A 280 18.31 14.15 -11.07
CA PHE A 280 19.58 13.41 -11.06
C PHE A 280 20.76 14.31 -10.69
N GLU A 281 20.83 15.51 -11.28
CA GLU A 281 21.91 16.46 -11.07
C GLU A 281 21.93 17.04 -9.64
N ASN A 282 20.78 17.43 -9.11
CA ASN A 282 20.66 18.16 -7.84
C ASN A 282 20.41 17.26 -6.63
N VAL A 283 19.95 16.03 -6.85
CA VAL A 283 19.62 15.07 -5.77
C VAL A 283 20.57 13.89 -5.77
N ALA A 284 20.64 13.16 -6.88
CA ALA A 284 21.40 11.91 -6.93
C ALA A 284 22.92 12.16 -6.87
N ILE A 285 23.46 13.05 -7.72
CA ILE A 285 24.92 13.29 -7.79
C ILE A 285 25.51 13.73 -6.44
N PRO A 286 24.94 14.72 -5.71
CA PRO A 286 25.46 15.13 -4.41
C PRO A 286 25.52 13.98 -3.40
N MET A 287 24.46 13.16 -3.34
CA MET A 287 24.42 11.98 -2.46
C MET A 287 25.43 10.90 -2.88
N LEU A 288 25.56 10.61 -4.18
CA LEU A 288 26.49 9.61 -4.69
C LEU A 288 27.95 9.97 -4.40
N LYS A 289 28.29 11.25 -4.43
CA LYS A 289 29.66 11.73 -4.16
C LYS A 289 30.10 11.58 -2.71
N THR A 290 29.17 11.40 -1.76
CA THR A 290 29.53 11.14 -0.36
C THR A 290 29.76 9.66 -0.07
N MET A 291 29.44 8.77 -1.03
CA MET A 291 29.51 7.32 -0.82
C MET A 291 30.93 6.78 -1.02
N SER A 292 31.29 5.85 -0.15
CA SER A 292 32.58 5.14 -0.20
C SER A 292 32.48 3.83 -0.98
N SER A 293 33.63 3.38 -1.48
CA SER A 293 33.85 2.04 -2.06
C SER A 293 34.95 1.35 -1.24
N PRO A 294 34.84 0.05 -0.91
CA PRO A 294 33.85 -0.93 -1.39
C PRO A 294 32.47 -0.80 -0.75
N SER A 295 31.49 -1.53 -1.30
CA SER A 295 30.16 -1.70 -0.70
C SER A 295 30.21 -2.50 0.61
N VAL A 296 29.29 -2.23 1.52
CA VAL A 296 29.11 -2.92 2.81
C VAL A 296 27.93 -3.88 2.74
N SER A 297 28.09 -5.07 3.32
CA SER A 297 27.04 -6.07 3.49
C SER A 297 26.21 -5.76 4.74
N ALA A 298 24.96 -5.35 4.57
CA ALA A 298 24.05 -5.11 5.67
C ALA A 298 23.21 -6.35 5.98
N ALA A 299 23.12 -6.72 7.26
CA ALA A 299 22.28 -7.80 7.76
C ALA A 299 20.82 -7.34 7.88
N PHE A 300 19.87 -8.21 7.52
CA PHE A 300 18.44 -7.94 7.68
C PHE A 300 17.70 -9.16 8.23
N TYR A 301 16.67 -8.91 9.04
CA TYR A 301 15.72 -9.91 9.52
C TYR A 301 14.28 -9.39 9.36
N ARG A 302 13.40 -10.18 8.76
CA ARG A 302 11.98 -9.82 8.61
C ARG A 302 11.04 -10.98 8.85
N LYS A 303 9.86 -10.65 9.37
CA LYS A 303 8.72 -11.54 9.47
C LYS A 303 7.74 -11.22 8.34
N GLU A 304 7.33 -12.24 7.60
CA GLU A 304 6.35 -12.18 6.54
C GLU A 304 5.14 -13.03 6.91
N GLY A 305 3.97 -12.70 6.35
CA GLY A 305 2.78 -13.53 6.53
C GLY A 305 2.20 -13.49 7.94
N MET A 306 2.38 -12.40 8.71
CA MET A 306 1.77 -12.22 10.04
C MET A 306 0.23 -12.32 10.06
N TRP A 307 -0.39 -12.33 8.87
CA TRP A 307 -1.82 -12.49 8.62
C TRP A 307 -2.25 -13.92 8.30
N LYS A 308 -1.29 -14.82 8.10
CA LYS A 308 -1.50 -16.25 7.94
C LYS A 308 -1.09 -16.92 9.25
N ASP A 309 -1.73 -18.04 9.58
CA ASP A 309 -1.32 -18.86 10.73
C ASP A 309 0.12 -19.43 10.60
N GLU A 310 0.80 -19.14 9.48
CA GLU A 310 2.21 -19.45 9.21
C GLU A 310 3.02 -18.17 9.00
N VAL A 311 3.69 -17.70 10.06
CA VAL A 311 4.69 -16.63 9.97
C VAL A 311 5.94 -17.19 9.30
N THR A 312 6.34 -16.56 8.20
CA THR A 312 7.60 -16.89 7.51
C THR A 312 8.69 -15.93 7.92
N HIS A 313 9.84 -16.46 8.29
CA HIS A 313 10.98 -15.66 8.73
C HIS A 313 12.01 -15.61 7.61
N ARG A 314 12.42 -14.41 7.20
CA ARG A 314 13.50 -14.23 6.21
C ARG A 314 14.64 -13.45 6.84
N HIS A 315 15.85 -13.94 6.62
CA HIS A 315 17.07 -13.27 7.04
C HIS A 315 18.13 -13.36 5.94
N GLY A 316 19.16 -12.54 6.04
CA GLY A 316 20.31 -12.60 5.14
C GLY A 316 21.08 -11.28 5.12
N VAL A 317 21.89 -11.13 4.08
CA VAL A 317 22.69 -9.93 3.84
C VAL A 317 22.38 -9.33 2.48
N LYS A 318 22.50 -8.01 2.37
CA LYS A 318 22.40 -7.28 1.11
C LYS A 318 23.49 -6.20 1.06
N ASP A 319 24.13 -6.07 -0.10
CA ASP A 319 25.24 -5.14 -0.27
C ASP A 319 24.71 -3.73 -0.58
N TYR A 320 25.33 -2.70 0.01
CA TYR A 320 25.02 -1.29 -0.18
C TYR A 320 26.29 -0.46 -0.37
N TYR A 321 26.21 0.58 -1.19
CA TYR A 321 27.14 1.71 -1.06
C TYR A 321 26.58 2.65 0.01
N CYS A 322 27.44 3.06 0.93
CA CYS A 322 27.08 3.87 2.09
C CYS A 322 27.85 5.18 2.09
N GLY A 323 27.22 6.25 2.53
CA GLY A 323 27.84 7.55 2.77
C GLY A 323 27.07 8.33 3.83
N THR A 324 27.61 9.45 4.28
CA THR A 324 26.91 10.38 5.17
C THR A 324 26.84 11.76 4.56
N MET A 325 25.87 12.56 4.98
CA MET A 325 25.71 13.94 4.57
C MET A 325 25.17 14.78 5.72
N PRO A 326 25.64 16.05 5.89
CA PRO A 326 25.06 16.95 6.87
C PRO A 326 23.55 17.12 6.65
N ALA A 327 22.77 17.07 7.74
CA ALA A 327 21.32 17.09 7.64
C ALA A 327 20.77 18.35 6.95
N GLN A 328 21.41 19.50 7.17
CA GLN A 328 21.04 20.75 6.49
C GLN A 328 21.16 20.64 4.96
N GLN A 329 22.23 20.01 4.46
CA GLN A 329 22.41 19.81 3.02
C GLN A 329 21.36 18.84 2.47
N PHE A 330 21.06 17.77 3.20
CA PHE A 330 20.01 16.82 2.81
C PHE A 330 18.63 17.49 2.70
N ILE A 331 18.26 18.34 3.65
CA ILE A 331 17.00 19.09 3.63
C ILE A 331 16.93 20.05 2.44
N GLN A 332 18.04 20.71 2.09
CA GLN A 332 18.12 21.56 0.90
C GLN A 332 17.90 20.75 -0.38
N ILE A 333 18.47 19.55 -0.45
CA ILE A 333 18.27 18.63 -1.58
C ILE A 333 16.81 18.17 -1.69
N LEU A 334 16.18 17.80 -0.57
CA LEU A 334 14.76 17.43 -0.55
C LEU A 334 13.85 18.56 -1.04
N ASP A 335 14.15 19.80 -0.63
CA ASP A 335 13.38 20.97 -1.03
C ASP A 335 13.59 21.32 -2.51
N ALA A 336 14.81 21.13 -3.04
CA ALA A 336 15.14 21.37 -4.44
C ALA A 336 14.68 20.26 -5.41
N MET A 337 14.31 19.08 -4.90
CA MET A 337 13.85 17.97 -5.73
C MET A 337 12.53 18.34 -6.43
N ASN A 338 12.45 18.12 -7.75
CA ASN A 338 11.22 18.23 -8.51
C ASN A 338 10.34 17.01 -8.23
N TRP A 339 9.06 17.26 -7.97
CA TRP A 339 8.06 16.23 -7.70
C TRP A 339 7.00 16.21 -8.79
N ASN A 340 6.17 15.18 -8.79
CA ASN A 340 4.98 15.21 -9.64
C ASN A 340 4.01 16.29 -9.13
N GLU A 341 3.65 17.25 -9.99
CA GLU A 341 2.73 18.36 -9.64
C GLU A 341 1.26 17.95 -9.54
N SER A 342 0.91 16.74 -10.00
CA SER A 342 -0.42 16.20 -9.68
C SER A 342 -0.62 16.35 -8.18
N ILE A 343 -1.81 16.76 -7.77
CA ILE A 343 -2.28 16.87 -6.37
C ILE A 343 -1.48 17.79 -5.43
N ASN A 344 -0.59 18.65 -5.92
CA ASN A 344 0.28 19.46 -5.06
C ASN A 344 1.16 18.57 -4.15
N TYR A 345 1.77 17.50 -4.72
CA TYR A 345 2.46 16.44 -3.98
C TYR A 345 3.57 16.96 -3.06
N LYS A 346 4.34 17.94 -3.53
CA LYS A 346 5.38 18.55 -2.70
C LYS A 346 4.77 19.12 -1.43
N GLN A 347 3.74 19.94 -1.53
CA GLN A 347 3.12 20.65 -0.42
C GLN A 347 2.37 19.69 0.51
N ASN A 348 1.70 18.67 -0.03
CA ASN A 348 0.84 17.79 0.75
C ASN A 348 1.59 16.62 1.41
N ILE A 349 2.70 16.16 0.82
CA ILE A 349 3.39 14.93 1.23
C ILE A 349 4.84 15.17 1.65
N VAL A 350 5.57 16.01 0.92
CA VAL A 350 7.02 16.19 1.12
C VAL A 350 7.31 17.32 2.13
N GLN A 351 6.61 18.45 1.99
CA GLN A 351 6.78 19.65 2.79
C GLN A 351 6.61 19.40 4.30
N PRO A 352 5.65 18.58 4.77
CA PRO A 352 5.53 18.28 6.20
C PRO A 352 6.73 17.49 6.74
N LEU A 353 7.37 16.63 5.94
CA LEU A 353 8.62 15.98 6.34
C LEU A 353 9.77 17.00 6.39
N ILE A 354 9.87 17.88 5.39
CA ILE A 354 10.90 18.94 5.36
C ILE A 354 10.78 19.82 6.61
N GLU A 355 9.57 20.23 7.00
CA GLU A 355 9.33 21.06 8.18
C GLU A 355 9.60 20.32 9.49
N TYR A 356 9.32 19.02 9.53
CA TYR A 356 9.73 18.15 10.63
C TYR A 356 11.26 18.13 10.78
N LEU A 357 11.98 17.79 9.72
CA LEU A 357 13.45 17.70 9.74
C LEU A 357 14.11 19.06 10.03
N ARG A 358 13.57 20.16 9.50
CA ARG A 358 14.00 21.53 9.86
C ARG A 358 13.77 21.83 11.33
N GLY A 359 12.68 21.35 11.91
CA GLY A 359 12.42 21.46 13.35
C GLY A 359 13.51 20.81 14.19
N LEU A 360 13.99 19.63 13.78
CA LEU A 360 15.05 18.90 14.48
C LEU A 360 16.41 19.60 14.42
N LEU A 361 16.66 20.41 13.38
CA LEU A 361 17.88 21.24 13.29
C LEU A 361 17.92 22.39 14.31
N GLY A 362 16.79 22.71 14.97
CA GLY A 362 16.61 23.91 15.78
C GLY A 362 16.04 25.09 14.97
N ARG A 363 15.33 26.01 15.66
CA ARG A 363 14.68 27.20 15.05
C ARG A 363 15.49 28.48 15.32
N GLY A 364 15.54 29.39 14.34
CA GLY A 364 15.98 30.79 14.51
C GLY A 364 17.49 31.06 14.42
N ARG A 365 17.90 32.33 14.68
CA ARG A 365 19.32 32.80 14.65
C ARG A 365 20.22 32.18 15.74
N HIS A 366 19.64 31.39 16.65
CA HIS A 366 20.33 30.75 17.78
C HIS A 366 20.33 29.21 17.68
N ALA A 367 19.97 28.64 16.53
CA ALA A 367 20.09 27.20 16.30
C ALA A 367 21.58 26.80 16.43
N ASP A 368 21.86 25.94 17.40
CA ASP A 368 23.19 25.41 17.68
C ASP A 368 23.30 23.98 17.11
N PRO A 369 24.10 23.76 16.05
CA PRO A 369 24.28 22.42 15.48
C PRO A 369 24.76 21.37 16.48
N SER A 370 25.45 21.78 17.56
CA SER A 370 25.92 20.85 18.60
C SER A 370 24.80 20.36 19.53
N ARG A 371 23.62 20.99 19.47
CA ARG A 371 22.43 20.65 20.26
C ARG A 371 21.26 20.19 19.40
N SER A 372 21.48 20.02 18.09
CA SER A 372 20.45 19.56 17.15
C SER A 372 20.08 18.11 17.40
N ASP A 373 18.79 17.78 17.27
CA ASP A 373 18.27 16.40 17.33
C ASP A 373 18.43 15.65 15.99
N LEU A 374 18.94 16.35 14.97
CA LEU A 374 19.28 15.81 13.67
C LEU A 374 20.64 16.36 13.21
N LEU A 375 21.68 15.53 13.21
CA LEU A 375 23.02 15.98 12.81
C LEU A 375 23.33 15.68 11.34
N GLU A 376 23.10 14.44 10.95
CA GLU A 376 23.47 13.91 9.65
C GLU A 376 22.46 12.89 9.15
N VAL A 377 22.59 12.55 7.88
CA VAL A 377 21.79 11.52 7.21
C VAL A 377 22.71 10.45 6.65
N GLY A 378 22.47 9.20 7.04
CA GLY A 378 23.09 8.04 6.42
C GLY A 378 22.42 7.75 5.08
N ILE A 379 23.22 7.67 4.02
CA ILE A 379 22.76 7.48 2.65
C ILE A 379 23.07 6.06 2.21
N LEU A 380 22.05 5.34 1.73
CA LEU A 380 22.15 3.97 1.22
C LEU A 380 21.84 3.93 -0.28
N LEU A 381 22.67 3.21 -1.04
CA LEU A 381 22.41 2.83 -2.42
C LEU A 381 22.53 1.30 -2.58
N PRO A 382 21.46 0.58 -2.92
CA PRO A 382 21.47 -0.87 -2.97
C PRO A 382 22.28 -1.40 -4.17
N LYS A 383 23.25 -2.27 -3.89
CA LYS A 383 24.01 -3.02 -4.89
C LYS A 383 23.29 -4.33 -5.20
N ASN A 384 22.29 -4.26 -6.07
CA ASN A 384 21.48 -5.44 -6.38
C ASN A 384 22.31 -6.54 -7.10
N LYS A 385 22.48 -7.69 -6.45
CA LYS A 385 22.89 -8.94 -7.12
C LYS A 385 21.64 -9.64 -7.67
N LYS A 386 21.41 -9.61 -8.99
CA LYS A 386 20.46 -10.54 -9.61
C LYS A 386 21.15 -11.89 -9.80
N ARG A 387 20.47 -12.98 -9.42
CA ARG A 387 20.86 -14.34 -9.83
C ARG A 387 20.76 -14.41 -11.36
N GLY A 388 21.90 -14.50 -12.03
CA GLY A 388 22.00 -14.76 -13.47
C GLY A 388 22.07 -13.55 -14.42
N ASN A 389 22.13 -12.30 -13.93
CA ASN A 389 22.44 -11.15 -14.80
C ASN A 389 23.18 -10.05 -14.02
N THR A 390 24.22 -9.47 -14.62
CA THR A 390 24.95 -8.33 -14.06
C THR A 390 23.99 -7.14 -13.92
N PRO A 391 23.94 -6.45 -12.77
CA PRO A 391 23.11 -5.26 -12.63
C PRO A 391 23.51 -4.23 -13.70
N GLU A 392 22.53 -3.55 -14.29
CA GLU A 392 22.81 -2.44 -15.19
C GLU A 392 23.45 -1.32 -14.38
N THR A 393 24.57 -0.80 -14.86
CA THR A 393 25.31 0.27 -14.17
C THR A 393 25.58 1.44 -15.10
N VAL A 394 25.67 2.63 -14.50
CA VAL A 394 26.09 3.86 -15.17
C VAL A 394 27.29 4.47 -14.47
N SER A 395 28.27 4.94 -15.24
CA SER A 395 29.45 5.61 -14.69
C SER A 395 29.17 7.11 -14.58
N ILE A 396 29.38 7.68 -13.40
CA ILE A 396 29.10 9.08 -13.10
C ILE A 396 30.41 9.79 -12.74
N PRO A 397 30.75 10.95 -13.37
CA PRO A 397 31.97 11.68 -13.04
C PRO A 397 32.06 12.05 -11.56
N GLY A 398 33.18 11.67 -10.92
CA GLY A 398 33.44 11.94 -9.51
C GLY A 398 32.81 10.94 -8.53
N VAL A 399 32.15 9.89 -9.01
CA VAL A 399 31.67 8.78 -8.17
C VAL A 399 32.66 7.61 -8.27
N PRO A 400 33.16 7.05 -7.16
CA PRO A 400 34.28 6.08 -7.17
C PRO A 400 33.86 4.65 -7.58
N PHE A 401 32.63 4.46 -8.03
CA PHE A 401 32.09 3.16 -8.45
C PHE A 401 31.05 3.34 -9.55
N ASP A 402 30.82 2.26 -10.28
CA ASP A 402 29.73 2.16 -11.24
C ASP A 402 28.39 2.10 -10.50
N VAL A 403 27.54 3.09 -10.75
CA VAL A 403 26.27 3.28 -10.03
C VAL A 403 25.25 2.24 -10.49
N PRO A 404 24.77 1.34 -9.61
CA PRO A 404 23.77 0.34 -9.97
C PRO A 404 22.40 0.96 -10.22
N LEU A 405 21.73 0.47 -11.26
CA LEU A 405 20.33 0.74 -11.55
C LEU A 405 19.49 -0.44 -11.09
N VAL A 406 18.49 -0.15 -10.27
CA VAL A 406 17.55 -1.14 -9.77
C VAL A 406 16.40 -1.35 -10.75
N VAL A 407 15.72 -2.47 -10.62
CA VAL A 407 14.49 -2.71 -11.38
C VAL A 407 13.33 -2.03 -10.64
N ARG A 408 12.91 -0.88 -11.17
CA ARG A 408 11.63 -0.24 -10.82
C ARG A 408 10.83 -0.05 -12.10
N LYS A 409 9.52 0.03 -11.96
CA LYS A 409 8.62 0.38 -13.06
C LYS A 409 7.71 1.51 -12.62
N ARG A 410 7.43 2.44 -13.53
CA ARG A 410 6.23 3.27 -13.42
C ARG A 410 5.02 2.35 -13.44
N ARG A 411 4.06 2.62 -12.56
CA ARG A 411 2.80 1.89 -12.56
C ARG A 411 1.90 2.54 -13.62
N GLU A 412 1.31 1.73 -14.50
CA GLU A 412 0.37 2.23 -15.52
C GLU A 412 -0.82 2.91 -14.83
N ASP A 413 -1.30 4.00 -15.41
CA ASP A 413 -2.38 4.86 -14.89
C ASP A 413 -2.12 5.53 -13.52
N ARG A 414 -0.88 5.45 -13.01
CA ARG A 414 -0.47 6.00 -11.72
C ARG A 414 0.69 6.97 -11.84
N ASN A 415 0.69 7.98 -10.97
CA ASN A 415 1.77 8.97 -10.89
C ASN A 415 2.92 8.54 -9.95
N ASP A 416 3.01 7.26 -9.59
CA ASP A 416 4.04 6.70 -8.71
C ASP A 416 4.77 5.47 -9.31
N ILE A 417 5.92 5.14 -8.73
CA ILE A 417 6.71 3.96 -9.12
C ILE A 417 6.47 2.77 -8.17
N THR A 418 6.79 1.57 -8.62
CA THR A 418 6.77 0.35 -7.79
C THR A 418 7.51 0.57 -6.47
N GLY A 419 6.93 0.13 -5.35
CA GLY A 419 7.48 0.34 -4.00
C GLY A 419 8.79 -0.41 -3.70
N THR A 420 9.41 -0.06 -2.58
CA THR A 420 10.77 -0.51 -2.21
C THR A 420 10.80 -1.95 -1.72
N ASP A 421 11.91 -2.66 -1.94
CA ASP A 421 12.08 -3.99 -1.34
C ASP A 421 12.11 -3.79 0.18
N ARG A 422 11.20 -4.46 0.90
CA ARG A 422 11.09 -4.38 2.36
C ARG A 422 12.41 -4.66 3.11
N LYS A 423 13.41 -5.28 2.47
CA LYS A 423 14.77 -5.42 3.03
C LYS A 423 15.45 -4.06 3.22
N ASP A 424 15.29 -3.14 2.27
CA ASP A 424 15.91 -1.83 2.32
C ASP A 424 15.28 -0.97 3.43
N THR A 425 13.97 -1.08 3.62
CA THR A 425 13.23 -0.45 4.72
C THR A 425 13.81 -0.85 6.08
N TYR A 426 14.14 -2.12 6.25
CA TYR A 426 14.73 -2.63 7.49
C TYR A 426 16.10 -2.01 7.82
N VAL A 427 16.96 -1.95 6.81
CA VAL A 427 18.31 -1.38 6.97
C VAL A 427 18.21 0.12 7.26
N LEU A 428 17.28 0.84 6.61
CA LEU A 428 17.00 2.24 6.92
C LEU A 428 16.56 2.45 8.37
N GLU A 429 15.66 1.61 8.88
CA GLU A 429 15.20 1.66 10.27
C GLU A 429 16.35 1.47 11.26
N SER A 430 17.26 0.53 10.97
CA SER A 430 18.45 0.31 11.81
C SER A 430 19.34 1.55 11.87
N ILE A 431 19.67 2.18 10.74
CA ILE A 431 20.47 3.40 10.68
C ILE A 431 19.79 4.54 11.46
N ALA A 432 18.50 4.76 11.19
CA ALA A 432 17.73 5.84 11.81
C ALA A 432 17.49 5.62 13.32
N SER A 433 17.63 4.37 13.77
CA SER A 433 17.61 4.00 15.18
C SER A 433 18.99 4.05 15.84
N GLY A 434 20.06 4.42 15.13
CA GLY A 434 21.43 4.36 15.65
C GLY A 434 21.97 2.95 15.87
N ASN A 435 21.36 1.94 15.26
CA ASN A 435 21.81 0.55 15.36
C ASN A 435 22.81 0.21 14.24
N PRO A 436 23.72 -0.73 14.47
CA PRO A 436 24.59 -1.25 13.41
C PRO A 436 23.77 -1.93 12.32
N ILE A 437 24.30 -1.87 11.10
CA ILE A 437 23.75 -2.58 9.94
C ILE A 437 24.63 -3.74 9.51
N SER A 438 25.91 -3.78 9.90
CA SER A 438 26.81 -4.88 9.55
C SER A 438 26.54 -6.17 10.33
N VAL A 439 25.68 -6.12 11.36
CA VAL A 439 25.32 -7.28 12.18
C VAL A 439 23.82 -7.32 12.45
N HIS A 440 23.30 -8.51 12.72
CA HIS A 440 21.93 -8.67 13.24
C HIS A 440 21.82 -8.06 14.63
N ARG A 441 20.75 -7.30 14.89
CA ARG A 441 20.50 -6.75 16.22
C ARG A 441 20.13 -7.87 17.21
N GLN A 442 20.43 -7.66 18.49
CA GLN A 442 20.14 -8.64 19.54
C GLN A 442 18.68 -9.12 19.57
N PRO A 443 17.65 -8.25 19.45
CA PRO A 443 16.25 -8.70 19.38
C PRO A 443 15.95 -9.58 18.15
N GLU A 444 16.67 -9.37 17.04
CA GLU A 444 16.54 -10.20 15.84
C GLU A 444 17.14 -11.58 16.06
N ILE A 445 18.32 -11.64 16.69
CA ILE A 445 18.99 -12.88 17.03
C ILE A 445 18.08 -13.73 17.93
N GLU A 446 17.47 -13.12 18.93
CA GLU A 446 16.52 -13.79 19.81
C GLU A 446 15.26 -14.26 19.06
N ALA A 447 14.74 -13.43 18.15
CA ALA A 447 13.58 -13.78 17.34
C ALA A 447 13.88 -14.89 16.32
N MET A 448 15.10 -14.93 15.77
CA MET A 448 15.61 -16.00 14.91
C MET A 448 15.77 -17.30 15.70
N ALA A 449 16.39 -17.23 16.87
CA ALA A 449 16.56 -18.39 17.75
C ALA A 449 15.21 -19.00 18.15
N LYS A 450 14.22 -18.18 18.53
CA LYS A 450 12.84 -18.63 18.81
C LYS A 450 12.18 -19.28 17.61
N ALA A 451 12.55 -18.88 16.39
CA ALA A 451 12.05 -19.45 15.15
C ALA A 451 12.86 -20.68 14.67
N GLY A 452 13.83 -21.17 15.45
CA GLY A 452 14.71 -22.28 15.07
C GLY A 452 15.70 -21.94 13.95
N ILE A 453 15.99 -20.65 13.75
CA ILE A 453 16.89 -20.15 12.72
C ILE A 453 18.26 -19.93 13.34
N HIS A 454 19.26 -20.67 12.87
CA HIS A 454 20.65 -20.42 13.22
C HIS A 454 21.18 -19.26 12.39
N VAL A 455 21.65 -18.20 13.09
CA VAL A 455 22.37 -17.10 12.45
C VAL A 455 23.59 -17.69 11.76
N ASN A 456 23.77 -17.36 10.49
CA ASN A 456 24.74 -17.99 9.60
C ASN A 456 26.15 -17.91 10.20
N ALA A 457 26.72 -19.05 10.62
CA ALA A 457 28.01 -19.10 11.33
C ALA A 457 29.19 -18.61 10.48
N ASP A 458 29.03 -18.56 9.16
CA ASP A 458 30.06 -18.17 8.19
C ASP A 458 29.98 -16.69 7.76
N TYR A 459 29.09 -15.88 8.34
CA TYR A 459 29.04 -14.45 8.05
C TYR A 459 30.08 -13.69 8.86
N THR A 460 31.09 -13.14 8.17
CA THR A 460 32.03 -12.18 8.77
C THR A 460 31.53 -10.76 8.49
N PRO A 461 31.13 -9.99 9.52
CA PRO A 461 30.65 -8.62 9.34
C PRO A 461 31.70 -7.72 8.69
N ASP A 462 31.25 -6.88 7.77
CA ASP A 462 32.06 -5.77 7.27
C ASP A 462 32.24 -4.71 8.38
N ALA A 463 33.21 -3.82 8.23
CA ALA A 463 33.34 -2.66 9.12
C ALA A 463 32.05 -1.82 9.08
N GLU A 464 31.55 -1.42 10.25
CA GLU A 464 30.32 -0.64 10.34
C GLU A 464 30.51 0.73 9.66
N PRO A 465 29.69 1.08 8.64
CA PRO A 465 29.88 2.30 7.87
C PRO A 465 29.40 3.57 8.57
N PHE A 466 28.67 3.43 9.68
CA PHE A 466 28.11 4.56 10.43
C PHE A 466 28.62 4.55 11.87
N ASP A 467 28.79 5.72 12.47
CA ASP A 467 29.08 5.78 13.91
C ASP A 467 27.84 5.35 14.70
N VAL A 468 27.94 4.22 15.39
CA VAL A 468 26.90 3.64 16.24
C VAL A 468 27.18 3.87 17.72
N THR A 469 28.20 4.66 18.05
CA THR A 469 28.64 4.93 19.42
C THR A 469 28.12 6.27 19.92
N GLY A 470 27.77 6.34 21.21
CA GLY A 470 27.28 7.56 21.85
C GLY A 470 25.83 7.93 21.49
N GLU A 471 25.36 9.04 22.06
CA GLU A 471 23.98 9.52 21.87
C GLU A 471 23.73 10.07 20.46
N GLU A 472 24.77 10.53 19.77
CA GLU A 472 24.69 11.13 18.43
C GLU A 472 24.28 10.12 17.35
N ALA A 473 24.57 8.82 17.54
CA ALA A 473 24.12 7.77 16.63
C ALA A 473 22.58 7.75 16.47
N HIS A 474 21.85 8.10 17.53
CA HIS A 474 20.39 8.12 17.52
C HIS A 474 19.78 9.41 16.96
N LYS A 475 20.60 10.42 16.66
CA LYS A 475 20.25 11.69 16.00
C LYS A 475 20.55 11.67 14.49
N ARG A 476 20.84 10.49 13.93
CA ARG A 476 21.03 10.27 12.49
C ARG A 476 19.71 9.90 11.83
N ALA A 477 19.37 10.56 10.71
CA ALA A 477 18.32 10.09 9.81
C ALA A 477 18.90 9.12 8.77
N ALA A 478 18.05 8.43 8.02
CA ALA A 478 18.50 7.56 6.93
C ALA A 478 17.76 7.88 5.63
N VAL A 479 18.45 7.78 4.50
CA VAL A 479 17.84 7.88 3.16
C VAL A 479 18.29 6.73 2.27
N LEU A 480 17.33 6.11 1.59
CA LEU A 480 17.59 5.16 0.53
C LEU A 480 17.49 5.87 -0.82
N LEU A 481 18.61 5.98 -1.53
CA LEU A 481 18.65 6.46 -2.90
C LEU A 481 18.35 5.31 -3.86
N THR A 482 17.32 5.47 -4.68
CA THR A 482 16.91 4.48 -5.69
C THR A 482 17.05 5.09 -7.07
N LEU A 483 17.89 4.47 -7.91
CA LEU A 483 18.14 4.89 -9.29
C LEU A 483 17.71 3.77 -10.24
N PHE A 484 17.02 4.09 -11.32
CA PHE A 484 16.50 3.10 -12.27
C PHE A 484 16.39 3.67 -13.69
N ASP A 485 16.43 2.79 -14.69
CA ASP A 485 16.16 3.15 -16.09
C ASP A 485 14.68 3.52 -16.25
N ASP A 486 14.40 4.78 -16.50
CA ASP A 486 13.04 5.35 -16.57
C ASP A 486 12.54 5.49 -18.03
N ARG A 487 13.31 4.99 -18.99
CA ARG A 487 12.88 4.89 -20.40
C ARG A 487 11.71 3.93 -20.55
N ASP A 488 11.02 4.02 -21.68
CA ASP A 488 9.92 3.11 -21.95
C ASP A 488 10.41 1.65 -22.05
N PRO A 489 9.86 0.71 -21.26
CA PRO A 489 10.30 -0.69 -21.30
C PRO A 489 10.15 -1.34 -22.68
N ALA A 490 9.17 -0.94 -23.49
CA ALA A 490 8.98 -1.42 -24.84
C ALA A 490 10.12 -0.95 -25.75
N ASP A 491 10.49 0.33 -25.65
CA ASP A 491 11.60 0.92 -26.41
C ASP A 491 12.94 0.29 -26.04
N VAL A 492 13.20 0.11 -24.73
CA VAL A 492 14.41 -0.56 -24.25
C VAL A 492 14.48 -2.00 -24.75
N LYS A 493 13.36 -2.73 -24.72
CA LYS A 493 13.28 -4.11 -25.22
C LYS A 493 13.51 -4.16 -26.74
N LEU A 494 12.95 -3.21 -27.49
CA LEU A 494 13.14 -3.10 -28.92
C LEU A 494 14.59 -2.78 -29.27
N ALA A 495 15.22 -1.81 -28.60
CA ALA A 495 16.61 -1.45 -28.81
C ALA A 495 17.57 -2.63 -28.52
N LYS A 496 17.30 -3.40 -27.45
CA LYS A 496 18.04 -4.64 -27.15
C LYS A 496 17.88 -5.68 -28.25
N LYS A 497 16.67 -5.85 -28.79
CA LYS A 497 16.38 -6.79 -29.89
C LYS A 497 17.06 -6.37 -31.20
N LEU A 498 17.14 -5.07 -31.47
CA LEU A 498 17.75 -4.50 -32.68
C LEU A 498 19.27 -4.31 -32.58
N GLY A 499 19.88 -4.57 -31.42
CA GLY A 499 21.31 -4.36 -31.19
C GLY A 499 21.72 -2.88 -31.11
N THR A 500 20.76 -1.96 -30.96
CA THR A 500 20.98 -0.51 -30.87
C THR A 500 20.94 0.03 -29.44
N TYR A 501 20.89 -0.88 -28.45
CA TYR A 501 20.79 -0.52 -27.04
C TYR A 501 22.01 0.29 -26.55
N THR A 502 21.73 1.46 -25.99
CA THR A 502 22.68 2.25 -25.20
C THR A 502 22.29 2.24 -23.73
N LYS A 503 23.29 2.37 -22.85
CA LYS A 503 23.04 2.60 -21.43
C LYS A 503 22.24 3.91 -21.25
N PRO A 504 21.36 3.99 -20.23
CA PRO A 504 20.58 5.20 -20.01
C PRO A 504 21.51 6.37 -19.64
N ASP A 505 21.18 7.54 -20.15
CA ASP A 505 21.92 8.78 -19.99
C ASP A 505 21.18 9.74 -19.04
N TRP A 506 21.74 9.95 -17.85
CA TRP A 506 21.15 10.84 -16.85
C TRP A 506 21.03 12.28 -17.35
N SER A 507 21.94 12.73 -18.24
CA SER A 507 21.92 14.08 -18.80
C SER A 507 20.72 14.32 -19.72
N LYS A 508 20.04 13.25 -20.15
CA LYS A 508 18.83 13.28 -20.98
C LYS A 508 17.55 13.03 -20.19
N GLY A 509 17.61 12.91 -18.86
CA GLY A 509 16.46 12.54 -18.04
C GLY A 509 15.97 11.11 -18.30
N GLU A 510 16.89 10.19 -18.59
CA GLU A 510 16.59 8.77 -18.80
C GLU A 510 16.69 7.94 -17.52
N ILE A 511 17.23 8.50 -16.43
CA ILE A 511 17.37 7.83 -15.13
C ILE A 511 16.43 8.47 -14.12
N GLY A 512 15.53 7.67 -13.56
CA GLY A 512 14.62 8.08 -12.50
C GLY A 512 15.32 8.08 -11.14
N VAL A 513 15.00 9.07 -10.31
CA VAL A 513 15.52 9.23 -8.94
C VAL A 513 14.36 9.16 -7.97
N ALA A 514 14.38 8.18 -7.08
CA ALA A 514 13.41 8.07 -5.99
C ALA A 514 14.12 7.88 -4.65
N ILE A 515 13.45 8.30 -3.57
CA ILE A 515 14.01 8.27 -2.23
C ILE A 515 13.02 7.70 -1.22
N ALA A 516 13.55 7.06 -0.19
CA ALA A 516 12.80 6.73 1.03
C ALA A 516 13.56 7.27 2.24
N VAL A 517 12.87 7.91 3.18
CA VAL A 517 13.50 8.59 4.31
C VAL A 517 13.05 7.96 5.62
N GLY A 518 13.98 7.62 6.51
CA GLY A 518 13.72 7.23 7.89
C GLY A 518 14.18 8.33 8.86
N SER A 519 13.32 8.74 9.78
CA SER A 519 13.62 9.81 10.75
C SER A 519 14.39 9.30 11.98
N PRO A 520 15.20 10.14 12.65
CA PRO A 520 15.93 9.74 13.85
C PRO A 520 14.97 9.29 14.95
N HIS A 521 15.29 8.18 15.62
CA HIS A 521 14.41 7.63 16.66
C HIS A 521 14.62 8.26 18.05
N ALA A 522 15.79 8.84 18.38
CA ALA A 522 15.96 9.51 19.68
C ALA A 522 15.06 10.74 19.83
N ALA A 523 14.91 11.54 18.77
CA ALA A 523 14.01 12.69 18.76
C ALA A 523 12.55 12.30 19.10
N ILE A 524 12.17 11.06 18.82
CA ILE A 524 10.85 10.51 19.16
C ILE A 524 10.78 10.05 20.63
N LYS A 525 11.91 9.60 21.20
CA LYS A 525 11.99 9.13 22.59
C LYS A 525 12.19 10.24 23.62
N GLY A 526 12.75 11.39 23.22
CA GLY A 526 13.17 12.48 24.13
C GLY A 526 12.53 13.85 23.89
N SER A 527 11.58 14.01 22.97
CA SER A 527 10.91 15.29 22.75
C SER A 527 9.91 15.59 23.88
N GLU A 528 10.38 16.24 24.94
CA GLU A 528 9.52 17.08 25.77
C GLU A 528 9.14 18.32 24.95
N GLY A 529 8.07 18.21 24.19
CA GLY A 529 7.50 19.32 23.42
C GLY A 529 7.51 19.10 21.91
N PHE A 530 6.28 18.90 21.41
CA PHE A 530 5.82 19.34 20.08
C PHE A 530 6.14 18.46 18.86
N LEU A 531 5.31 17.43 18.69
CA LEU A 531 4.67 17.23 17.39
C LEU A 531 3.54 18.26 17.28
N GLU A 532 3.83 19.40 16.64
CA GLU A 532 2.84 20.44 16.35
C GLU A 532 1.88 19.92 15.27
N TRP A 533 0.61 19.80 15.63
CA TRP A 533 -0.51 19.64 14.72
C TRP A 533 -1.27 20.98 14.75
N GLY A 534 -1.34 21.68 13.62
CA GLY A 534 -2.11 22.94 13.53
C GLY A 534 -3.57 22.68 13.14
N VAL A 535 -4.44 23.69 13.34
CA VAL A 535 -5.80 23.82 12.78
C VAL A 535 -5.85 25.12 11.94
N HIS A 536 -6.34 25.09 10.69
CA HIS A 536 -6.53 26.26 9.85
C HIS A 536 -8.01 26.58 9.83
N LEU A 537 -8.34 27.79 10.26
CA LEU A 537 -9.60 28.45 9.94
C LEU A 537 -9.35 29.35 8.74
N ALA A 538 -10.30 29.42 7.81
CA ALA A 538 -10.34 30.56 6.90
C ALA A 538 -10.66 31.79 7.75
N ALA A 539 -9.86 32.86 7.65
CA ALA A 539 -10.25 34.13 8.20
C ALA A 539 -11.58 34.57 7.54
N PRO A 540 -12.53 35.16 8.29
CA PRO A 540 -13.64 35.87 7.67
C PRO A 540 -13.10 36.89 6.66
N GLU A 541 -13.83 37.15 5.57
CA GLU A 541 -13.40 38.09 4.53
C GLU A 541 -12.90 39.41 5.13
N GLY A 542 -11.59 39.70 4.97
CA GLY A 542 -11.00 40.99 5.29
C GLY A 542 -9.87 41.02 6.35
N GLU A 543 -9.46 39.90 6.96
CA GLU A 543 -8.33 39.86 7.91
C GLU A 543 -7.14 39.03 7.40
N GLU A 544 -5.90 39.44 7.71
CA GLU A 544 -4.67 38.71 7.36
C GLU A 544 -4.54 37.41 8.18
N GLU A 545 -4.12 36.33 7.50
CA GLU A 545 -3.85 35.03 8.10
C GLU A 545 -2.78 35.14 9.20
N SER A 546 -3.13 34.76 10.43
CA SER A 546 -2.16 34.62 11.51
C SER A 546 -2.23 33.19 12.09
N PRO A 547 -1.09 32.47 12.19
CA PRO A 547 -1.05 31.23 12.97
C PRO A 547 -1.35 31.54 14.44
N ILE A 548 -2.08 30.65 15.11
CA ILE A 548 -2.33 30.77 16.55
C ILE A 548 -0.97 30.83 17.26
N VAL A 549 -0.73 31.95 17.91
CA VAL A 549 0.41 32.17 18.80
C VAL A 549 0.36 31.13 19.91
N ASP A 550 1.49 30.47 20.07
CA ASP A 550 1.88 29.62 21.18
C ASP A 550 1.33 30.13 22.54
N VAL A 551 0.57 29.28 23.25
CA VAL A 551 0.11 29.58 24.62
C VAL A 551 1.20 29.33 25.67
N SER A 552 2.45 29.09 25.27
CA SER A 552 3.59 29.12 26.18
C SER A 552 3.98 30.54 26.64
N ALA A 553 3.38 31.60 26.09
CA ALA A 553 3.58 32.97 26.55
C ALA A 553 2.49 33.43 27.54
N VAL A 554 2.37 32.75 28.68
CA VAL A 554 1.81 33.36 29.91
C VAL A 554 2.72 33.00 31.08
N ASP A 555 3.95 33.51 31.04
CA ASP A 555 4.71 33.74 32.26
C ASP A 555 4.34 35.12 32.81
N GLY A 556 3.75 35.12 34.00
CA GLY A 556 3.75 36.28 34.90
C GLY A 556 2.41 36.95 35.18
N VAL A 557 1.65 36.42 36.15
CA VAL A 557 0.95 37.24 37.16
C VAL A 557 0.98 36.50 38.51
N GLU A 558 1.79 37.06 39.43
CA GLU A 558 2.03 36.79 40.86
C GLU A 558 2.28 35.35 41.37
#